data_AF-A0A2S9Y7P1-F1
#
_entry.id   AF-A0A2S9Y7P1-F1
#
_cell.length_a   1.000
_cell.length_b   1.000
_cell.length_c   1.000
_cell.angle_alpha   90.00
_cell.angle_beta   90.00
_cell.angle_gamma   90.00
#
_symmetry.space_group_name_H-M   'P 1'
#
loop_
_entity.id
_entity.type
_entity.pdbx_description
1 polymer ?
#
loop_
_entity_poly.entity_id
_entity_poly.type
_entity_poly.pdbx_seq_one_letter_code
_entity_poly.pdbx_strand_id
1 'polypeptide(L)'
;MLVELTLLVAAGLGNLAWDLTGRRVSARSRRRARRERRRESLPLPAADDHAHDPFDVVAGLAPEPFVACTRVTAEELDRVVDHFDLVLLRAEAGESLVGDIVYIGAEAPRERGRELLDAWLQAVAELPSNIVDRLRDLGLPDLALADTRERERARNYWPNAATSSAHLEATATDFEAAVVLLVSFLRTLTAVNGDPYR
;
A
#
# COMPACT_ATOMS: atom_id res chain seq x y z
N MET A 1 -35.96 -11.32 -13.77
CA MET A 1 -35.32 -10.31 -14.64
C MET A 1 -35.61 -8.86 -14.26
N LEU A 2 -36.80 -8.28 -14.48
CA LEU A 2 -37.04 -6.84 -14.18
C LEU A 2 -36.83 -6.49 -12.69
N VAL A 3 -37.26 -7.36 -11.77
CA VAL A 3 -37.13 -7.19 -10.32
C VAL A 3 -35.68 -7.32 -9.84
N GLU A 4 -34.91 -8.24 -10.44
CA GLU A 4 -33.49 -8.41 -10.11
C GLU A 4 -32.66 -7.21 -10.60
N LEU A 5 -32.99 -6.68 -11.78
CA LEU A 5 -32.31 -5.52 -12.37
C LEU A 5 -32.62 -4.24 -11.58
N THR A 6 -33.86 -4.06 -11.09
CA THR A 6 -34.20 -2.93 -10.22
C THR A 6 -33.58 -3.05 -8.83
N LEU A 7 -33.47 -4.25 -8.25
CA LEU A 7 -32.73 -4.47 -7.00
C LEU A 7 -31.24 -4.15 -7.16
N LEU A 8 -30.64 -4.56 -8.28
CA LEU A 8 -29.22 -4.31 -8.57
C LEU A 8 -28.94 -2.82 -8.80
N VAL A 9 -29.86 -2.10 -9.47
CA VAL A 9 -29.78 -0.64 -9.66
C VAL A 9 -30.03 0.10 -8.34
N ALA A 10 -30.98 -0.33 -7.52
CA ALA A 10 -31.27 0.28 -6.22
C ALA A 10 -30.11 0.06 -5.23
N ALA A 11 -29.54 -1.15 -5.17
CA ALA A 11 -28.34 -1.45 -4.40
C ALA A 11 -27.14 -0.63 -4.91
N GLY A 12 -27.00 -0.49 -6.24
CA GLY A 12 -25.97 0.35 -6.87
C GLY A 12 -26.11 1.83 -6.50
N LEU A 13 -27.31 2.41 -6.58
CA LEU A 13 -27.59 3.80 -6.25
C LEU A 13 -27.50 4.08 -4.74
N GLY A 14 -27.94 3.15 -3.90
CA GLY A 14 -27.78 3.21 -2.45
C GLY A 14 -26.31 3.22 -2.05
N ASN A 15 -25.50 2.35 -2.65
CA ASN A 15 -24.04 2.35 -2.45
C ASN A 15 -23.41 3.67 -2.90
N LEU A 16 -23.84 4.23 -4.04
CA LEU A 16 -23.28 5.45 -4.63
C LEU A 16 -23.63 6.69 -3.77
N ALA A 17 -24.87 6.79 -3.29
CA ALA A 17 -25.33 7.88 -2.42
C ALA A 17 -24.66 7.84 -1.03
N TRP A 18 -24.47 6.64 -0.48
CA TRP A 18 -23.80 6.43 0.80
C TRP A 18 -22.27 6.64 0.73
N ASP A 19 -21.64 6.31 -0.40
CA ASP A 19 -20.24 6.63 -0.69
C ASP A 19 -19.98 8.14 -0.77
N LEU A 20 -20.94 8.92 -1.27
CA LEU A 20 -20.79 10.35 -1.51
C LEU A 20 -20.88 11.21 -0.23
N THR A 21 -21.56 10.75 0.82
CA THR A 21 -21.97 11.61 1.95
C THR A 21 -21.30 11.26 3.29
N GLY A 22 -21.32 10.01 3.73
CA GLY A 22 -20.80 9.61 5.05
C GLY A 22 -19.40 8.97 5.03
N ARG A 23 -19.17 8.02 4.12
CA ARG A 23 -17.93 7.20 4.11
C ARG A 23 -16.67 7.99 3.76
N ARG A 24 -16.75 9.02 2.90
CA ARG A 24 -15.58 9.85 2.59
C ARG A 24 -15.03 10.61 3.79
N VAL A 25 -15.89 11.00 4.73
CA VAL A 25 -15.44 11.68 5.96
C VAL A 25 -14.78 10.68 6.90
N SER A 26 -15.37 9.49 7.08
CA SER A 26 -14.78 8.42 7.88
C SER A 26 -13.51 7.84 7.27
N ALA A 27 -13.42 7.71 5.94
CA ALA A 27 -12.20 7.32 5.25
C ALA A 27 -11.12 8.40 5.39
N ARG A 28 -11.49 9.69 5.31
CA ARG A 28 -10.56 10.79 5.58
C ARG A 28 -10.09 10.80 7.03
N SER A 29 -10.94 10.48 8.01
CA SER A 29 -10.53 10.42 9.41
C SER A 29 -9.63 9.22 9.68
N ARG A 30 -9.93 8.04 9.12
CA ARG A 30 -9.04 6.86 9.17
C ARG A 30 -7.69 7.14 8.49
N ARG A 31 -7.71 7.78 7.32
CA ARG A 31 -6.51 8.24 6.62
C ARG A 31 -5.70 9.22 7.47
N ARG A 32 -6.35 10.20 8.11
CA ARG A 32 -5.68 11.14 9.02
C ARG A 32 -5.07 10.42 10.23
N ALA A 33 -5.82 9.56 10.90
CA ALA A 33 -5.34 8.78 12.03
C ALA A 33 -4.17 7.86 11.65
N ARG A 34 -4.22 7.23 10.47
CA ARG A 34 -3.08 6.47 9.93
C ARG A 34 -1.86 7.34 9.69
N ARG A 35 -2.02 8.47 8.99
CA ARG A 35 -0.92 9.41 8.74
C ARG A 35 -0.31 9.97 10.03
N GLU A 36 -1.14 10.26 11.03
CA GLU A 36 -0.68 10.69 12.36
C GLU A 36 0.13 9.61 13.06
N ARG A 37 -0.27 8.33 12.95
CA ARG A 37 0.51 7.19 13.45
C ARG A 37 1.82 7.00 12.68
N ARG A 38 1.81 7.26 11.37
CA ARG A 38 2.97 7.01 10.50
C ARG A 38 4.13 7.94 10.77
N ARG A 39 3.90 9.21 11.19
CA ARG A 39 4.88 10.28 11.56
C ARG A 39 6.10 10.50 10.65
N GLU A 40 6.32 9.64 9.66
CA GLU A 40 7.48 9.52 8.81
C GLU A 40 6.97 9.50 7.38
N SER A 41 6.94 10.67 6.76
CA SER A 41 6.73 10.79 5.33
C SER A 41 7.99 10.34 4.58
N LEU A 42 7.81 9.92 3.32
CA LEU A 42 8.90 9.90 2.35
C LEU A 42 9.70 11.20 2.46
N PRO A 43 11.05 11.16 2.38
CA PRO A 43 11.82 12.38 2.26
C PRO A 43 11.35 13.10 0.99
N LEU A 44 10.72 14.26 1.15
CA LEU A 44 10.26 15.09 0.05
C LEU A 44 11.43 16.01 -0.38
N PRO A 45 11.54 16.33 -1.68
CA PRO A 45 12.39 17.45 -2.10
C PRO A 45 11.96 18.71 -1.32
N ALA A 46 12.93 19.52 -0.91
CA ALA A 46 12.65 20.82 -0.29
C ALA A 46 11.76 21.65 -1.23
N ALA A 47 10.91 22.52 -0.69
CA ALA A 47 9.95 23.30 -1.50
C ALA A 47 10.59 24.47 -2.29
N ASP A 48 11.91 24.43 -2.52
CA ASP A 48 12.65 25.46 -3.25
C ASP A 48 12.89 25.05 -4.70
N ASP A 49 12.88 26.03 -5.62
CA ASP A 49 13.12 25.85 -7.06
C ASP A 49 14.55 25.33 -7.40
N HIS A 50 15.42 25.15 -6.41
CA HIS A 50 16.75 24.53 -6.50
C HIS A 50 16.85 23.17 -5.80
N ALA A 51 15.71 22.58 -5.40
CA ALA A 51 15.69 21.31 -4.69
C ALA A 51 16.31 20.19 -5.52
N HIS A 52 17.45 19.69 -5.05
CA HIS A 52 18.03 18.46 -5.54
C HIS A 52 17.11 17.30 -5.16
N ASP A 53 16.99 16.29 -6.03
CA ASP A 53 16.30 15.06 -5.65
C ASP A 53 17.07 14.49 -4.46
N PRO A 54 16.43 14.26 -3.29
CA PRO A 54 17.12 13.71 -2.13
C PRO A 54 17.76 12.34 -2.42
N PHE A 55 17.36 11.68 -3.52
CA PHE A 55 17.92 10.43 -4.00
C PHE A 55 19.03 10.57 -5.04
N ASP A 56 19.33 11.77 -5.56
CA ASP A 56 20.49 12.01 -6.43
C ASP A 56 21.80 11.62 -5.71
N VAL A 57 21.82 11.80 -4.38
CA VAL A 57 22.96 11.47 -3.53
C VAL A 57 23.15 9.96 -3.35
N VAL A 58 22.17 9.11 -3.70
CA VAL A 58 22.23 7.64 -3.57
C VAL A 58 23.06 6.98 -4.68
N ALA A 59 23.48 7.77 -5.68
CA ALA A 59 24.35 7.35 -6.77
C ALA A 59 25.67 6.74 -6.24
N GLY A 60 25.71 5.40 -6.17
CA GLY A 60 26.87 4.63 -5.68
C GLY A 60 26.52 3.50 -4.69
N LEU A 61 25.37 3.57 -4.02
CA LEU A 61 24.91 2.51 -3.10
C LEU A 61 23.98 1.51 -3.79
N ALA A 62 23.07 2.00 -4.63
CA ALA A 62 22.11 1.21 -5.35
C ALA A 62 21.97 1.71 -6.80
N PRO A 63 21.63 0.84 -7.76
CA PRO A 63 21.29 1.27 -9.11
C PRO A 63 20.09 2.21 -9.11
N GLU A 64 20.17 3.31 -9.88
CA GLU A 64 19.09 4.29 -10.03
C GLU A 64 17.73 3.66 -10.38
N PRO A 65 17.64 2.67 -11.32
CA PRO A 65 16.35 2.03 -11.63
C PRO A 65 15.71 1.33 -10.43
N PHE A 66 16.52 0.77 -9.53
CA PHE A 66 16.02 0.10 -8.32
C PHE A 66 15.51 1.10 -7.29
N VAL A 67 16.20 2.23 -7.10
CA VAL A 67 15.74 3.31 -6.20
C VAL A 67 14.43 3.90 -6.73
N ALA A 68 14.34 4.17 -8.04
CA ALA A 68 13.13 4.65 -8.68
C ALA A 68 11.96 3.66 -8.53
N CYS A 69 12.19 2.36 -8.76
CA CYS A 69 11.21 1.31 -8.53
C CYS A 69 10.74 1.29 -7.07
N THR A 70 11.66 1.37 -6.11
CA THR A 70 11.34 1.40 -4.68
C THR A 70 10.46 2.58 -4.30
N ARG A 71 10.77 3.79 -4.82
CA ARG A 71 9.95 5.00 -4.61
C ARG A 71 8.54 4.83 -5.17
N VAL A 72 8.42 4.42 -6.43
CA VAL A 72 7.13 4.20 -7.09
C VAL A 72 6.31 3.15 -6.35
N THR A 73 6.92 2.03 -5.96
CA THR A 73 6.24 0.98 -5.20
C THR A 73 5.73 1.50 -3.86
N ALA A 74 6.52 2.26 -3.11
CA ALA A 74 6.10 2.84 -1.83
C ALA A 74 4.90 3.78 -2.00
N GLU A 75 4.93 4.67 -2.99
CA GLU A 75 3.86 5.62 -3.27
C GLU A 75 2.57 4.94 -3.75
N GLU A 76 2.67 4.01 -4.69
CA GLU A 76 1.51 3.30 -5.21
C GLU A 76 0.90 2.37 -4.16
N LEU A 77 1.73 1.74 -3.32
CA LEU A 77 1.25 0.90 -2.24
C LEU A 77 0.57 1.74 -1.15
N ASP A 78 1.04 2.96 -0.88
CA ASP A 78 0.33 3.92 -0.02
C ASP A 78 -1.07 4.26 -0.56
N ARG A 79 -1.19 4.47 -1.88
CA ARG A 79 -2.50 4.69 -2.53
C ARG A 79 -3.40 3.47 -2.46
N VAL A 80 -2.84 2.26 -2.58
CA VAL A 80 -3.59 1.01 -2.37
C VAL A 80 -4.13 0.94 -0.94
N VAL A 81 -3.30 1.25 0.05
CA VAL A 81 -3.72 1.29 1.47
C VAL A 81 -4.81 2.34 1.68
N ASP A 82 -4.71 3.53 1.06
CA ASP A 82 -5.78 4.54 1.06
C ASP A 82 -7.08 4.03 0.42
N HIS A 83 -7.01 3.17 -0.61
CA HIS A 83 -8.20 2.55 -1.20
C HIS A 83 -8.85 1.55 -0.23
N PHE A 84 -8.04 0.79 0.52
CA PHE A 84 -8.55 -0.13 1.54
C PHE A 84 -9.39 0.56 2.62
N ASP A 85 -9.16 1.83 2.93
CA ASP A 85 -10.02 2.58 3.86
C ASP A 85 -11.49 2.59 3.44
N LEU A 86 -11.74 2.83 2.15
CA LEU A 86 -13.09 2.88 1.60
C LEU A 86 -13.70 1.47 1.52
N VAL A 87 -12.89 0.50 1.14
CA VAL A 87 -13.28 -0.91 1.03
C VAL A 87 -13.67 -1.48 2.39
N LEU A 88 -12.91 -1.16 3.45
CA LEU A 88 -13.20 -1.58 4.82
C LEU A 88 -14.52 -1.01 5.33
N LEU A 89 -14.79 0.27 5.06
CA LEU A 89 -16.08 0.89 5.42
C LEU A 89 -17.27 0.27 4.67
N ARG A 90 -17.04 -0.31 3.49
CA ARG A 90 -18.06 -1.08 2.76
C ARG A 90 -18.26 -2.45 3.39
N ALA A 91 -17.18 -3.15 3.70
CA ALA A 91 -17.21 -4.46 4.34
C ALA A 91 -17.89 -4.43 5.71
N GLU A 92 -17.48 -3.52 6.61
CA GLU A 92 -18.06 -3.35 7.95
C GLU A 92 -19.57 -3.05 7.88
N ALA A 93 -19.99 -2.22 6.92
CA ALA A 93 -21.40 -1.93 6.73
C ALA A 93 -22.18 -3.14 6.18
N GLY A 94 -21.58 -3.89 5.26
CA GLY A 94 -22.16 -5.13 4.72
C GLY A 94 -22.31 -6.21 5.79
N GLU A 95 -21.40 -6.29 6.76
CA GLU A 95 -21.52 -7.19 7.91
C GLU A 95 -22.62 -6.77 8.89
N SER A 96 -22.89 -5.46 9.00
CA SER A 96 -23.95 -4.93 9.89
C SER A 96 -25.37 -5.00 9.29
N LEU A 97 -25.49 -5.04 7.96
CA LEU A 97 -26.77 -5.03 7.25
C LEU A 97 -27.17 -6.46 6.88
N VAL A 98 -28.08 -7.04 7.67
CA VAL A 98 -28.69 -8.34 7.34
C VAL A 98 -29.61 -8.17 6.13
N GLY A 99 -29.12 -8.45 4.92
CA GLY A 99 -29.96 -8.67 3.74
C GLY A 99 -29.54 -7.99 2.42
N ASP A 100 -28.63 -7.02 2.43
CA ASP A 100 -28.23 -6.31 1.21
C ASP A 100 -26.92 -6.84 0.61
N ILE A 101 -26.92 -7.10 -0.70
CA ILE A 101 -25.72 -7.42 -1.47
C ILE A 101 -24.89 -6.15 -1.61
N VAL A 102 -24.02 -5.88 -0.64
CA VAL A 102 -23.08 -4.76 -0.70
C VAL A 102 -21.88 -5.17 -1.54
N TYR A 103 -21.72 -4.52 -2.70
CA TYR A 103 -20.48 -4.64 -3.47
C TYR A 103 -19.34 -3.93 -2.73
N ILE A 104 -18.33 -4.69 -2.31
CA ILE A 104 -17.19 -4.19 -1.51
C ILE A 104 -16.07 -3.70 -2.44
N GLY A 105 -15.77 -4.44 -3.51
CA GLY A 105 -14.77 -4.08 -4.53
C GLY A 105 -13.32 -4.17 -4.04
N ALA A 106 -13.00 -5.19 -3.25
CA ALA A 106 -11.68 -5.38 -2.67
C ALA A 106 -10.67 -6.03 -3.63
N GLU A 107 -11.13 -6.66 -4.71
CA GLU A 107 -10.31 -7.43 -5.63
C GLU A 107 -9.24 -6.56 -6.29
N ALA A 108 -9.64 -5.39 -6.79
CA ALA A 108 -8.75 -4.45 -7.46
C ALA A 108 -7.58 -3.95 -6.58
N PRO A 109 -7.80 -3.42 -5.36
CA PRO A 109 -6.69 -2.99 -4.50
C PRO A 109 -5.83 -4.17 -4.01
N ARG A 110 -6.40 -5.38 -3.81
CA ARG A 110 -5.61 -6.57 -3.47
C ARG A 110 -4.67 -6.97 -4.61
N GLU A 111 -5.21 -7.08 -5.82
CA GLU A 111 -4.44 -7.41 -7.02
C GLU A 111 -3.33 -6.40 -7.24
N ARG A 112 -3.66 -5.10 -7.20
CA ARG A 112 -2.67 -4.04 -7.36
C ARG A 112 -1.56 -4.10 -6.31
N GLY A 113 -1.90 -4.34 -5.04
CA GLY A 113 -0.90 -4.50 -3.98
C GLY A 113 0.04 -5.68 -4.22
N ARG A 114 -0.48 -6.81 -4.71
CA ARG A 114 0.34 -7.99 -5.06
C ARG A 114 1.26 -7.71 -6.24
N GLU A 115 0.75 -7.09 -7.30
CA GLU A 115 1.55 -6.71 -8.47
C GLU A 115 2.75 -5.83 -8.09
N LEU A 116 2.52 -4.85 -7.21
CA LEU A 116 3.55 -3.94 -6.73
C LEU A 116 4.63 -4.68 -5.93
N LEU A 117 4.23 -5.58 -5.02
CA LEU A 117 5.18 -6.39 -4.26
C LEU A 117 5.94 -7.37 -5.14
N ASP A 118 5.28 -8.02 -6.10
CA ASP A 118 5.92 -8.94 -7.05
C ASP A 118 6.92 -8.20 -7.95
N ALA A 119 6.55 -7.04 -8.49
CA ALA A 119 7.45 -6.22 -9.30
C ALA A 119 8.69 -5.76 -8.52
N TRP A 120 8.52 -5.32 -7.27
CA TRP A 120 9.63 -4.88 -6.45
C TRP A 120 10.55 -6.04 -6.04
N LEU A 121 9.99 -7.20 -5.68
CA LEU A 121 10.79 -8.41 -5.38
C LEU A 121 11.54 -8.92 -6.62
N GLN A 122 10.94 -8.80 -7.80
CA GLN A 122 11.61 -9.10 -9.06
C GLN A 122 12.77 -8.13 -9.31
N ALA A 123 12.58 -6.82 -9.05
CA ALA A 123 13.66 -5.84 -9.16
C ALA A 123 14.81 -6.13 -8.18
N VAL A 124 14.52 -6.63 -6.97
CA VAL A 124 15.57 -7.12 -6.04
C VAL A 124 16.30 -8.33 -6.61
N ALA A 125 15.58 -9.28 -7.20
CA ALA A 125 16.17 -10.49 -7.78
C ALA A 125 17.08 -10.22 -9.00
N GLU A 126 16.86 -9.09 -9.69
CA GLU A 126 17.68 -8.63 -10.82
C GLU A 126 18.97 -7.91 -10.38
N LEU A 127 19.11 -7.58 -9.09
CA LEU A 127 20.33 -6.97 -8.58
C LEU A 127 21.47 -7.99 -8.49
N PRO A 128 22.72 -7.56 -8.76
CA PRO A 128 23.90 -8.36 -8.45
C PRO A 128 23.94 -8.77 -6.97
N SER A 129 24.32 -10.01 -6.67
CA SER A 129 24.30 -10.55 -5.30
C SER A 129 25.12 -9.73 -4.31
N ASN A 130 26.28 -9.23 -4.73
CA ASN A 130 27.14 -8.35 -3.92
C ASN A 130 26.49 -7.01 -3.56
N ILE A 131 25.56 -6.51 -4.40
CA ILE A 131 24.77 -5.31 -4.11
C ILE A 131 23.66 -5.68 -3.14
N VAL A 132 22.95 -6.79 -3.36
CA VAL A 132 21.88 -7.27 -2.47
C VAL A 132 22.39 -7.43 -1.04
N ASP A 133 23.53 -8.10 -0.85
CA ASP A 133 24.09 -8.32 0.49
C ASP A 133 24.43 -6.99 1.19
N ARG A 134 25.04 -6.05 0.46
CA ARG A 134 25.30 -4.70 0.98
C ARG A 134 24.01 -3.96 1.33
N LEU A 135 22.98 -4.06 0.50
CA LEU A 135 21.70 -3.41 0.77
C LEU A 135 21.00 -4.06 1.97
N ARG A 136 21.14 -5.37 2.18
CA ARG A 136 20.65 -6.07 3.38
C ARG A 136 21.35 -5.58 4.64
N ASP A 137 22.66 -5.34 4.59
CA ASP A 137 23.39 -4.69 5.70
C ASP A 137 22.84 -3.28 6.00
N LEU A 138 22.29 -2.61 4.98
CA LEU A 138 21.61 -1.31 5.09
C LEU A 138 20.09 -1.42 5.34
N GLY A 139 19.58 -2.62 5.63
CA GLY A 139 18.18 -2.84 5.98
C GLY A 139 17.23 -3.02 4.79
N LEU A 140 17.69 -3.59 3.68
CA LEU A 140 16.81 -4.03 2.58
C LEU A 140 15.71 -4.95 3.12
N PRO A 141 14.42 -4.62 2.92
CA PRO A 141 13.31 -5.38 3.55
C PRO A 141 12.83 -6.55 2.69
N ASP A 142 13.68 -7.17 1.87
CA ASP A 142 13.30 -8.17 0.87
C ASP A 142 12.60 -9.39 1.46
N LEU A 143 13.14 -9.95 2.55
CA LEU A 143 12.53 -11.09 3.24
C LEU A 143 11.17 -10.74 3.86
N ALA A 144 11.07 -9.59 4.53
CA ALA A 144 9.84 -9.16 5.18
C ALA A 144 8.72 -8.86 4.16
N LEU A 145 9.08 -8.31 2.99
CA LEU A 145 8.12 -8.07 1.91
C LEU A 145 7.73 -9.36 1.18
N ALA A 146 8.64 -10.32 1.05
CA ALA A 146 8.33 -11.65 0.55
C ALA A 146 7.32 -12.38 1.47
N ASP A 147 7.51 -12.31 2.79
CA ASP A 147 6.58 -12.86 3.77
C ASP A 147 5.21 -12.18 3.69
N THR A 148 5.19 -10.86 3.55
CA THR A 148 3.97 -10.06 3.40
C THR A 148 3.18 -10.50 2.16
N ARG A 149 3.86 -10.68 1.03
CA ARG A 149 3.27 -11.20 -0.20
C ARG A 149 2.69 -12.60 0.01
N GLU A 150 3.42 -13.49 0.68
CA GLU A 150 2.98 -14.87 0.89
C GLU A 150 1.75 -14.95 1.81
N ARG A 151 1.73 -14.17 2.90
CA ARG A 151 0.53 -14.02 3.75
C ARG A 151 -0.67 -13.54 2.93
N GLU A 152 -0.46 -12.60 2.02
CA GLU A 152 -1.53 -12.09 1.16
C GLU A 152 -2.03 -13.12 0.13
N ARG A 153 -1.13 -13.91 -0.46
CA ARG A 153 -1.50 -15.04 -1.32
C ARG A 153 -2.29 -16.09 -0.56
N ALA A 154 -1.82 -16.46 0.63
CA ALA A 154 -2.51 -17.41 1.51
C ALA A 154 -3.93 -16.92 1.88
N ARG A 155 -4.09 -15.63 2.19
CA ARG A 155 -5.41 -15.03 2.47
C ARG A 155 -6.37 -15.11 1.28
N ASN A 156 -5.88 -15.02 0.05
CA ASN A 156 -6.72 -15.04 -1.14
C ASN A 156 -7.44 -16.39 -1.38
N TYR A 157 -7.02 -17.46 -0.72
CA TYR A 157 -7.71 -18.76 -0.78
C TYR A 157 -8.95 -18.86 0.11
N TRP A 158 -9.19 -17.89 1.00
CA TRP A 158 -10.36 -17.89 1.87
C TRP A 158 -11.61 -17.46 1.10
N PRO A 159 -12.76 -18.16 1.25
CA PRO A 159 -13.97 -17.88 0.46
C PRO A 159 -14.51 -16.45 0.58
N ASN A 160 -14.26 -15.80 1.71
CA ASN A 160 -14.70 -14.45 2.05
C ASN A 160 -13.53 -13.44 2.10
N ALA A 161 -12.38 -13.74 1.51
CA ALA A 161 -11.21 -12.86 1.57
C ALA A 161 -11.47 -11.44 1.03
N ALA A 162 -12.34 -11.32 0.03
CA ALA A 162 -12.70 -10.04 -0.59
C ALA A 162 -13.83 -9.30 0.15
N THR A 163 -14.49 -9.94 1.12
CA THR A 163 -15.72 -9.40 1.75
C THR A 163 -15.63 -9.27 3.26
N SER A 164 -14.82 -10.10 3.92
CA SER A 164 -14.59 -10.08 5.37
C SER A 164 -13.80 -8.85 5.78
N SER A 165 -14.37 -8.03 6.66
CA SER A 165 -13.70 -6.85 7.22
C SER A 165 -12.37 -7.23 7.86
N ALA A 166 -12.32 -8.32 8.62
CA ALA A 166 -11.11 -8.81 9.28
C ALA A 166 -10.00 -9.21 8.28
N HIS A 167 -10.34 -9.88 7.18
CA HIS A 167 -9.36 -10.24 6.16
C HIS A 167 -8.84 -9.02 5.40
N LEU A 168 -9.73 -8.06 5.13
CA LEU A 168 -9.37 -6.81 4.47
C LEU A 168 -8.50 -5.92 5.36
N GLU A 169 -8.76 -5.91 6.68
CA GLU A 169 -8.00 -5.14 7.65
C GLU A 169 -6.60 -5.73 7.81
N ALA A 170 -6.51 -7.06 7.87
CA ALA A 170 -5.23 -7.74 7.89
C ALA A 170 -4.39 -7.46 6.62
N THR A 171 -5.01 -7.47 5.44
CA THR A 171 -4.33 -7.10 4.18
C THR A 171 -3.89 -5.63 4.18
N ALA A 172 -4.76 -4.71 4.60
CA ALA A 172 -4.43 -3.29 4.67
C ALA A 172 -3.28 -3.02 5.64
N THR A 173 -3.26 -3.70 6.78
CA THR A 173 -2.19 -3.59 7.80
C THR A 173 -0.87 -4.11 7.26
N ASP A 174 -0.89 -5.24 6.56
CA ASP A 174 0.31 -5.83 5.95
C ASP A 174 0.89 -4.92 4.85
N PHE A 175 0.05 -4.34 3.99
CA PHE A 175 0.50 -3.36 3.00
C PHE A 175 0.96 -2.05 3.64
N GLU A 176 0.35 -1.60 4.72
CA GLU A 176 0.81 -0.45 5.50
C GLU A 176 2.21 -0.69 6.09
N ALA A 177 2.45 -1.86 6.67
CA ALA A 177 3.76 -2.25 7.17
C ALA A 177 4.80 -2.31 6.04
N ALA A 178 4.42 -2.81 4.87
CA ALA A 178 5.28 -2.82 3.69
C ALA A 178 5.68 -1.40 3.24
N VAL A 179 4.75 -0.45 3.23
CA VAL A 179 5.05 0.98 2.95
C VAL A 179 6.07 1.51 3.95
N VAL A 180 5.88 1.27 5.25
CA VAL A 180 6.81 1.73 6.30
C VAL A 180 8.22 1.17 6.08
N LEU A 181 8.35 -0.12 5.76
CA LEU A 181 9.64 -0.73 5.48
C LEU A 181 10.34 -0.10 4.27
N LEU A 182 9.62 0.13 3.18
CA LEU A 182 10.16 0.77 1.98
C LEU A 182 10.60 2.22 2.25
N VAL A 183 9.78 2.99 2.96
CA VAL A 183 10.09 4.39 3.34
C VAL A 183 11.30 4.45 4.27
N SER A 184 11.36 3.57 5.26
CA SER A 184 12.50 3.48 6.19
C SER A 184 13.79 3.12 5.45
N PHE A 185 13.73 2.16 4.53
CA PHE A 185 14.89 1.77 3.72
C PHE A 185 15.38 2.94 2.86
N LEU A 186 14.48 3.64 2.16
CA LEU A 186 14.81 4.83 1.39
C LEU A 186 15.47 5.93 2.24
N ARG A 187 14.99 6.14 3.48
CA ARG A 187 15.61 7.07 4.43
C ARG A 187 17.01 6.64 4.88
N THR A 188 17.23 5.35 5.10
CA THR A 188 18.56 4.82 5.43
C THR A 188 19.53 5.08 4.29
N LEU A 189 19.11 4.85 3.04
CA LEU A 189 19.96 5.11 1.87
C LEU A 189 20.37 6.58 1.75
N THR A 190 19.47 7.52 2.04
CA THR A 190 19.79 8.96 1.98
C THR A 190 20.66 9.40 3.15
N ALA A 191 20.45 8.85 4.36
CA ALA A 191 21.24 9.20 5.54
C ALA A 191 22.70 8.75 5.45
N VAL A 192 22.96 7.56 4.88
CA VAL A 192 24.31 7.00 4.75
C VAL A 192 25.22 7.87 3.87
N ASN A 193 24.68 8.50 2.82
CA ASN A 193 25.46 9.37 1.94
C ASN A 193 25.50 10.84 2.40
N GLY A 194 24.72 11.20 3.42
CA GLY A 194 24.69 12.56 3.98
C GLY A 194 25.68 12.80 5.13
N ASP A 195 26.36 11.77 5.63
CA ASP A 195 27.32 11.88 6.74
C ASP A 195 28.77 11.99 6.21
N PRO A 196 29.40 13.18 6.20
CA PRO A 196 30.77 13.36 5.72
C PRO A 196 31.84 12.85 6.69
N TYR A 197 31.47 12.29 7.85
CA TYR A 197 32.40 11.86 8.90
C TYR A 197 32.49 10.33 9.08
N ARG A 198 31.98 9.54 8.13
CA ARG A 198 32.14 8.08 8.06
C ARG A 198 32.93 7.62 6.84
#